data_AF-A0AA42LEC9-F1
#
_entry.id   AF-A0AA42LEC9-F1
#
_cell.length_a   1.000
_cell.length_b   1.000
_cell.length_c   1.000
_cell.angle_alpha   90.00
_cell.angle_beta   90.00
_cell.angle_gamma   90.00
#
_symmetry.space_group_name_H-M   'P 1'
#
loop_
_entity.id
_entity.type
_entity.pdbx_description
1 polymer ?
#
loop_
_entity_poly.entity_id
_entity_poly.type
_entity_poly.pdbx_seq_one_letter_code
_entity_poly.pdbx_strand_id
1 'polypeptide(L)'
;MDIQKIFEQLYVKNAPSWSIERDPDNSYKYHATQSAFLLFKQQQYEIEALKAELIKTKTALPEQTNCKGGYYLQDCRGYIGNCMKFWYTHGYGAKLLEFHLFSTKEEALSAAGGAPWHKPWYAPYINSLAEYTIDMQLADRNAEKAMIESQEQIPKEETPNGC
;
A
#
# COMPACT_ATOMS: atom_id res chain seq x y z
N MET A 1 -6.23 19.57 -18.81
CA MET A 1 -7.63 19.28 -18.44
C MET A 1 -8.31 20.61 -18.15
N ASP A 2 -9.39 20.97 -18.85
CA ASP A 2 -10.02 22.29 -18.70
C ASP A 2 -10.97 22.29 -17.48
N ILE A 3 -10.50 22.88 -16.38
CA ILE A 3 -11.21 22.89 -15.10
C ILE A 3 -12.56 23.61 -15.18
N GLN A 4 -12.72 24.57 -16.09
CA GLN A 4 -13.98 25.28 -16.28
C GLN A 4 -15.04 24.35 -16.87
N LYS A 5 -14.70 23.64 -17.96
CA LYS A 5 -15.60 22.69 -18.60
C LYS A 5 -16.06 21.58 -17.66
N ILE A 6 -15.17 21.10 -16.80
CA ILE A 6 -15.49 20.06 -15.81
C ILE A 6 -16.42 20.60 -14.73
N PHE A 7 -16.13 21.79 -14.21
CA PHE A 7 -17.00 22.44 -13.25
C PHE A 7 -18.41 22.61 -13.82
N GLU A 8 -18.57 23.16 -15.03
CA GLU A 8 -19.88 23.37 -15.64
C GLU A 8 -20.66 22.07 -15.82
N GLN A 9 -20.00 21.00 -16.28
CA GLN A 9 -20.62 19.68 -16.42
C GLN A 9 -21.12 19.11 -15.08
N LEU A 10 -20.35 19.28 -14.01
CA LEU A 10 -20.71 18.78 -12.68
C LEU A 10 -21.73 19.68 -11.97
N TYR A 11 -21.64 20.99 -12.19
CA TYR A 11 -22.49 21.98 -11.54
C TYR A 11 -23.92 21.91 -12.10
N VAL A 12 -24.09 21.84 -13.43
CA VAL A 12 -25.40 21.75 -14.08
C VAL A 12 -26.13 20.44 -13.78
N LYS A 13 -25.43 19.40 -13.29
CA LYS A 13 -26.09 18.19 -12.77
C LYS A 13 -27.01 18.50 -11.57
N ASN A 14 -26.67 19.51 -10.78
CA ASN A 14 -27.37 19.85 -9.54
C ASN A 14 -27.95 21.27 -9.53
N ALA A 15 -27.62 22.09 -10.54
CA ALA A 15 -28.08 23.45 -10.69
C ALA A 15 -28.69 23.68 -12.08
N PRO A 16 -29.62 24.63 -12.24
CA PRO A 16 -30.17 24.97 -13.55
C PRO A 16 -29.10 25.43 -14.55
N SER A 17 -29.28 25.15 -15.83
CA SER A 17 -28.33 25.51 -16.89
C SER A 17 -28.12 27.02 -17.09
N TRP A 18 -29.05 27.88 -16.64
CA TRP A 18 -28.86 29.32 -16.68
C TRP A 18 -27.80 29.81 -15.68
N SER A 19 -27.47 29.00 -14.67
CA SER A 19 -26.53 29.39 -13.62
C SER A 19 -25.07 29.54 -14.08
N ILE A 20 -24.74 29.08 -15.30
CA ILE A 20 -23.40 29.15 -15.89
C ILE A 20 -23.22 30.35 -16.84
N GLU A 21 -24.15 31.31 -16.87
CA GLU A 21 -23.96 32.57 -17.59
C GLU A 21 -22.69 33.30 -17.14
N ARG A 22 -22.01 33.94 -18.09
CA ARG A 22 -20.72 34.60 -17.88
C ARG A 22 -20.76 36.08 -18.20
N ASP A 23 -19.94 36.83 -17.47
CA ASP A 23 -19.64 38.22 -17.77
C ASP A 23 -18.56 38.34 -18.87
N PRO A 24 -18.36 39.52 -19.48
CA PRO A 24 -17.37 39.73 -20.54
C PRO A 24 -15.92 39.44 -20.11
N ASP A 25 -15.64 39.45 -18.82
CA ASP A 25 -14.34 39.09 -18.22
C ASP A 25 -14.18 37.58 -18.00
N ASN A 26 -15.13 36.78 -18.49
CA ASN A 26 -15.19 35.32 -18.37
C ASN A 26 -15.45 34.80 -16.95
N SER A 27 -15.80 35.67 -15.99
CA SER A 27 -16.30 35.26 -14.67
C SER A 27 -17.75 34.80 -14.74
N TYR A 28 -18.21 34.02 -13.75
CA TYR A 28 -19.61 33.64 -13.68
C TYR A 28 -20.45 34.80 -13.14
N LYS A 29 -21.51 35.12 -13.88
CA LYS A 29 -22.43 36.23 -13.60
C LYS A 29 -23.10 36.14 -12.23
N TYR A 30 -23.34 34.92 -11.76
CA TYR A 30 -23.98 34.67 -10.47
C TYR A 30 -22.93 34.41 -9.38
N HIS A 31 -23.02 35.19 -8.30
CA HIS A 31 -22.08 35.09 -7.16
C HIS A 31 -21.98 33.67 -6.59
N ALA A 32 -23.10 32.95 -6.50
CA ALA A 32 -23.13 31.57 -6.02
C ALA A 32 -22.33 30.62 -6.93
N THR A 33 -22.49 30.75 -8.25
CA THR A 33 -21.72 29.98 -9.24
C THR A 33 -20.25 30.35 -9.20
N GLN A 34 -19.92 31.64 -9.13
CA GLN A 34 -18.54 32.12 -9.07
C GLN A 34 -17.83 31.60 -7.81
N SER A 35 -18.49 31.67 -6.66
CA SER A 35 -17.96 31.15 -5.40
C SER A 35 -17.78 29.63 -5.43
N ALA A 36 -18.76 28.91 -5.99
CA ALA A 36 -18.65 27.46 -6.17
C ALA A 36 -17.49 27.07 -7.10
N PHE A 37 -17.27 27.84 -8.18
CA PHE A 37 -16.15 27.60 -9.10
C PHE A 37 -14.79 27.83 -8.41
N LEU A 38 -14.65 28.91 -7.64
CA LEU A 38 -13.41 29.19 -6.90
C LEU A 38 -13.11 28.10 -5.88
N LEU A 39 -14.12 27.64 -5.14
CA LEU A 39 -13.98 26.53 -4.19
C LEU A 39 -13.60 25.23 -4.91
N PHE A 40 -14.27 24.92 -6.02
CA PHE A 40 -13.96 23.74 -6.83
C PHE A 40 -12.52 23.77 -7.33
N LYS A 41 -12.06 24.94 -7.82
CA LYS A 41 -10.68 25.13 -8.27
C LYS A 41 -9.67 24.88 -7.15
N GLN A 42 -9.93 25.42 -5.96
CA GLN A 42 -9.08 25.18 -4.80
C GLN A 42 -9.03 23.69 -4.43
N GLN A 43 -10.19 23.02 -4.39
CA GLN A 43 -10.26 21.59 -4.07
C GLN A 43 -9.51 20.71 -5.07
N GLN A 44 -9.57 21.03 -6.38
CA GLN A 44 -8.79 20.29 -7.38
C GLN A 44 -7.29 20.42 -7.13
N TYR A 45 -6.81 21.62 -6.78
CA TYR A 45 -5.41 21.83 -6.44
C TYR A 45 -4.98 21.02 -5.21
N GLU A 46 -5.80 21.01 -4.15
CA GLU A 46 -5.54 20.23 -2.94
C GLU A 46 -5.51 18.72 -3.23
N ILE A 47 -6.44 18.22 -4.05
CA ILE A 47 -6.48 16.82 -4.47
C ILE A 47 -5.25 16.45 -5.29
N GLU A 48 -4.81 17.32 -6.21
CA GLU A 48 -3.60 17.10 -7.01
C GLU A 48 -2.35 17.07 -6.13
N ALA A 49 -2.24 17.97 -5.16
CA ALA A 49 -1.15 17.97 -4.18
C ALA A 49 -1.13 16.67 -3.36
N LEU A 50 -2.29 16.24 -2.83
CA LEU A 50 -2.42 14.99 -2.09
C LEU A 50 -2.10 13.76 -2.95
N LYS A 51 -2.49 13.75 -4.23
CA LYS A 51 -2.12 12.68 -5.16
C LYS A 51 -0.62 12.64 -5.41
N ALA A 52 0.03 13.80 -5.56
CA ALA A 52 1.48 13.88 -5.72
C ALA A 52 2.21 13.39 -4.47
N GLU A 53 1.74 13.77 -3.28
CA GLU A 53 2.26 13.25 -2.01
C GLU A 53 2.05 11.74 -1.86
N LEU A 54 0.87 11.23 -2.23
CA LEU A 54 0.56 9.79 -2.24
C LEU A 54 1.47 9.04 -3.19
N ILE A 55 1.74 9.57 -4.38
CA ILE A 55 2.69 8.97 -5.34
C ILE A 55 4.07 8.96 -4.69
N LYS A 56 4.55 10.08 -4.14
CA LYS A 56 5.84 10.15 -3.46
C LYS A 56 5.96 9.16 -2.30
N THR A 57 4.91 8.96 -1.51
CA THR A 57 4.88 7.96 -0.43
C THR A 57 4.77 6.54 -0.97
N LYS A 58 4.08 6.30 -2.09
CA LYS A 58 4.06 5.01 -2.78
C LYS A 58 5.38 4.65 -3.44
N THR A 59 6.15 5.62 -3.92
CA THR A 59 7.52 5.40 -4.40
C THR A 59 8.53 5.30 -3.26
N ALA A 60 8.18 5.77 -2.06
CA ALA A 60 8.97 5.60 -0.84
C ALA A 60 8.56 4.35 -0.02
N LEU A 61 7.45 3.70 -0.36
CA LEU A 61 7.25 2.29 -0.03
C LEU A 61 8.36 1.54 -0.76
N PRO A 62 9.19 0.77 -0.04
CA PRO A 62 10.33 0.14 -0.66
C PRO A 62 9.82 -0.67 -1.85
N GLU A 63 10.40 -0.43 -3.03
CA GLU A 63 10.34 -1.34 -4.18
C GLU A 63 10.33 -2.75 -3.63
N GLN A 64 9.34 -3.56 -4.06
CA GLN A 64 9.18 -4.98 -3.73
C GLN A 64 10.43 -5.45 -3.03
N THR A 65 10.43 -5.44 -1.70
CA THR A 65 11.59 -5.90 -0.99
C THR A 65 11.67 -7.37 -1.38
N ASN A 66 12.48 -7.64 -2.40
CA ASN A 66 13.23 -8.85 -2.58
C ASN A 66 14.18 -8.88 -1.39
N CYS A 67 13.61 -8.96 -0.17
CA CYS A 67 14.35 -9.25 1.02
C CYS A 67 15.01 -10.58 0.69
N LYS A 68 16.33 -10.66 0.71
CA LYS A 68 17.00 -11.98 0.64
C LYS A 68 16.76 -12.81 1.91
N GLY A 69 16.04 -12.26 2.91
CA GLY A 69 15.71 -12.92 4.17
C GLY A 69 14.76 -12.07 5.03
N GLY A 70 14.58 -12.45 6.29
CA GLY A 70 13.68 -11.79 7.24
C GLY A 70 12.34 -12.50 7.42
N TYR A 71 11.53 -11.98 8.34
CA TYR A 71 10.31 -12.63 8.79
C TYR A 71 9.14 -11.65 8.94
N TYR A 72 7.94 -12.08 8.55
CA TYR A 72 6.68 -11.42 8.87
C TYR A 72 6.00 -12.11 10.06
N LEU A 73 5.29 -11.37 10.89
CA LEU A 73 4.55 -11.95 12.01
C LEU A 73 3.06 -12.07 11.69
N GLN A 74 2.57 -13.30 11.58
CA GLN A 74 1.15 -13.58 11.39
C GLN A 74 0.39 -13.52 12.72
N ASP A 75 -0.78 -12.90 12.72
CA ASP A 75 -1.79 -13.05 13.78
C ASP A 75 -2.78 -14.17 13.42
N CYS A 76 -2.71 -15.27 14.17
CA CYS A 76 -3.52 -16.47 13.94
C CYS A 76 -4.91 -16.43 14.62
N ARG A 77 -5.30 -15.32 15.27
CA ARG A 77 -6.61 -15.22 15.94
C ARG A 77 -7.78 -15.12 14.96
N GLY A 78 -7.52 -14.84 13.68
CA GLY A 78 -8.55 -14.79 12.65
C GLY A 78 -8.00 -14.36 11.30
N TYR A 79 -8.87 -14.38 10.31
CA TYR A 79 -8.57 -14.09 8.91
C TYR A 79 -9.40 -12.90 8.42
N ILE A 80 -8.94 -12.21 7.38
CA ILE A 80 -9.73 -11.19 6.68
C ILE A 80 -10.27 -11.87 5.41
N GLY A 81 -11.52 -12.35 5.47
CA GLY A 81 -12.02 -13.28 4.45
C GLY A 81 -11.16 -14.55 4.43
N ASN A 82 -10.64 -14.91 3.25
CA ASN A 82 -9.70 -16.03 3.09
C ASN A 82 -8.23 -15.64 3.27
N CYS A 83 -7.95 -14.38 3.61
CA CYS A 83 -6.58 -13.87 3.65
C CYS A 83 -5.95 -13.97 5.04
N MET A 84 -4.69 -14.39 5.07
CA MET A 84 -3.86 -14.35 6.27
C MET A 84 -3.63 -12.92 6.73
N LYS A 85 -3.57 -12.74 8.05
CA LYS A 85 -3.41 -11.44 8.69
C LYS A 85 -2.02 -11.33 9.32
N PHE A 86 -1.28 -10.29 8.98
CA PHE A 86 0.08 -10.03 9.45
C PHE A 86 0.18 -8.67 10.13
N TRP A 87 1.20 -8.54 10.98
CA TRP A 87 1.53 -7.31 11.66
C TRP A 87 2.11 -6.28 10.69
N TYR A 88 1.66 -5.04 10.81
CA TYR A 88 2.26 -3.87 10.18
C TYR A 88 2.22 -2.63 11.08
N THR A 89 2.78 -1.52 10.60
CA THR A 89 3.04 -0.26 11.35
C THR A 89 1.86 0.25 12.19
N HIS A 90 0.61 -0.02 11.80
CA HIS A 90 -0.58 0.50 12.48
C HIS A 90 -1.58 -0.57 12.94
N GLY A 91 -1.17 -1.85 12.99
CA GLY A 91 -2.04 -2.93 13.44
C GLY A 91 -1.87 -4.21 12.64
N TYR A 92 -2.97 -4.85 12.24
CA TYR A 92 -2.95 -6.14 11.57
C TYR A 92 -3.78 -6.12 10.28
N GLY A 93 -3.25 -6.69 9.20
CA GLY A 93 -3.88 -6.60 7.88
C GLY A 93 -3.38 -7.67 6.92
N ALA A 94 -3.95 -7.70 5.73
CA ALA A 94 -3.68 -8.73 4.71
C ALA A 94 -2.86 -8.22 3.52
N LYS A 95 -2.54 -6.93 3.48
CA LYS A 95 -1.83 -6.30 2.35
C LYS A 95 -0.33 -6.43 2.51
N LEU A 96 0.30 -7.17 1.60
CA LEU A 96 1.72 -7.52 1.68
C LEU A 96 2.64 -6.30 1.84
N LEU A 97 2.39 -5.25 1.04
CA LEU A 97 3.21 -4.02 1.02
C LEU A 97 3.20 -3.25 2.35
N GLU A 98 2.23 -3.51 3.22
CA GLU A 98 2.15 -2.83 4.50
C GLU A 98 2.91 -3.61 5.57
N PHE A 99 3.21 -4.90 5.41
CA PHE A 99 3.73 -5.77 6.47
C PHE A 99 5.04 -5.27 7.08
N HIS A 100 5.14 -5.40 8.40
CA HIS A 100 6.36 -5.10 9.12
C HIS A 100 7.35 -6.27 8.98
N LEU A 101 8.51 -5.98 8.38
CA LEU A 101 9.59 -6.95 8.20
C LEU A 101 10.53 -6.94 9.41
N PHE A 102 10.67 -8.10 10.05
CA PHE A 102 11.70 -8.34 11.06
C PHE A 102 12.95 -8.93 10.42
N SER A 103 14.13 -8.53 10.90
CA SER A 103 15.40 -9.00 10.32
C SER A 103 15.66 -10.46 10.67
N THR A 104 15.27 -10.88 11.87
CA THR A 104 15.46 -12.25 12.36
C THR A 104 14.17 -12.85 12.92
N LYS A 105 14.16 -14.18 13.06
CA LYS A 105 13.03 -14.91 13.63
C LYS A 105 12.87 -14.59 15.12
N GLU A 106 13.98 -14.44 15.82
CA GLU A 106 14.04 -14.12 17.24
C GLU A 106 13.49 -12.73 17.52
N GLU A 107 13.77 -11.76 16.66
CA GLU A 107 13.22 -10.41 16.74
C GLU A 107 11.69 -10.43 16.59
N ALA A 108 11.18 -11.16 15.59
CA ALA A 108 9.73 -11.33 15.38
C ALA A 108 9.05 -12.00 16.59
N LEU A 109 9.68 -13.01 17.19
CA LEU A 109 9.18 -13.71 18.38
C LEU A 109 9.25 -12.84 19.65
N SER A 110 10.29 -12.02 19.79
CA SER A 110 10.42 -11.06 20.88
C SER A 110 9.34 -10.00 20.80
N ALA A 111 9.11 -9.45 19.60
CA ALA A 111 8.06 -8.47 19.34
C ALA A 111 6.65 -9.05 19.57
N ALA A 112 6.46 -10.36 19.36
CA ALA A 112 5.22 -11.05 19.70
C ALA A 112 4.93 -11.10 21.22
N GLY A 113 5.91 -10.82 22.08
CA GLY A 113 5.77 -10.84 23.54
C GLY A 113 5.42 -12.22 24.11
N GLY A 114 5.78 -13.30 23.40
CA GLY A 114 5.43 -14.67 23.79
C GLY A 114 3.97 -15.07 23.53
N ALA A 115 3.21 -14.25 22.80
CA ALA A 115 1.84 -14.58 22.45
C ALA A 115 1.76 -15.84 21.55
N PRO A 116 1.07 -16.92 21.96
CA PRO A 116 1.09 -18.20 21.25
C PRO A 116 0.36 -18.17 19.89
N TRP A 117 -0.47 -17.16 19.66
CA TRP A 117 -1.19 -16.96 18.39
C TRP A 117 -0.39 -16.16 17.36
N HIS A 118 0.80 -15.66 17.70
CA HIS A 118 1.69 -15.04 16.73
C HIS A 118 2.66 -16.06 16.15
N LYS A 119 2.73 -16.13 14.82
CA LYS A 119 3.63 -17.05 14.13
C LYS A 119 4.51 -16.32 13.13
N PRO A 120 5.84 -16.39 13.25
CA PRO A 120 6.73 -15.86 12.24
C PRO A 120 6.61 -16.70 10.96
N TRP A 121 6.72 -16.02 9.82
CA TRP A 121 6.81 -16.61 8.49
C TRP A 121 7.99 -16.00 7.75
N TYR A 122 8.67 -16.83 6.98
CA TYR A 122 9.80 -16.39 6.17
C TYR A 122 9.32 -15.44 5.05
N ALA A 123 9.83 -14.21 5.06
CA ALA A 123 9.33 -13.15 4.19
C ALA A 123 9.45 -13.48 2.70
N PRO A 124 10.56 -14.06 2.20
CA PRO A 124 10.68 -14.43 0.78
C PRO A 124 9.67 -15.48 0.34
N TYR A 125 9.37 -16.46 1.20
CA TYR A 125 8.32 -17.44 0.92
C TYR A 125 6.96 -16.75 0.80
N ILE A 126 6.61 -15.90 1.76
CA ILE A 126 5.36 -15.15 1.75
C ILE A 126 5.25 -14.23 0.52
N ASN A 127 6.34 -13.56 0.15
CA ASN A 127 6.40 -12.72 -1.06
C ASN A 127 6.21 -13.54 -2.34
N SER A 128 6.64 -14.81 -2.36
CA SER A 128 6.44 -15.70 -3.51
C SER A 128 4.99 -16.15 -3.73
N LEU A 129 4.15 -16.07 -2.69
CA LEU A 129 2.75 -16.52 -2.75
C LEU A 129 1.78 -15.44 -3.25
N ALA A 130 2.17 -14.16 -3.31
CA ALA A 130 1.22 -13.07 -3.42
C ALA A 130 1.65 -11.94 -4.37
N GLU A 131 0.69 -11.42 -5.15
CA GLU A 131 0.82 -10.11 -5.81
C GLU A 131 0.38 -8.96 -4.87
N TYR A 132 -0.59 -9.17 -3.97
CA TYR A 132 -1.10 -8.10 -3.07
C TYR A 132 -1.66 -8.58 -1.71
N THR A 133 -2.26 -9.78 -1.65
CA THR A 133 -2.83 -10.39 -0.43
C THR A 133 -2.54 -11.89 -0.42
N ILE A 134 -2.45 -12.51 0.76
CA ILE A 134 -2.06 -13.93 0.89
C ILE A 134 -3.26 -14.77 1.26
N ASP A 135 -3.67 -15.64 0.35
CA ASP A 135 -4.71 -16.63 0.59
C ASP A 135 -4.20 -17.76 1.51
N MET A 136 -4.95 -18.07 2.56
CA MET A 136 -4.56 -19.08 3.54
C MET A 136 -4.48 -20.50 2.98
N GLN A 137 -5.14 -20.79 1.86
CA GLN A 137 -5.11 -22.09 1.20
C GLN A 137 -3.85 -22.30 0.36
N LEU A 138 -3.16 -21.21 0.00
CA LEU A 138 -1.88 -21.26 -0.73
C LEU A 138 -0.68 -21.41 0.21
N ALA A 139 -0.82 -21.01 1.47
CA ALA A 139 0.27 -21.02 2.43
C ALA A 139 0.47 -22.41 3.08
N ASP A 140 1.66 -22.98 2.93
CA ASP A 140 2.04 -24.30 3.44
C ASP A 140 3.40 -24.25 4.17
N ARG A 141 3.46 -24.92 5.33
CA ARG A 141 4.66 -24.91 6.20
C ARG A 141 5.79 -25.80 5.70
N ASN A 142 5.49 -26.86 4.96
CA ASN A 142 6.52 -27.73 4.41
C ASN A 142 7.20 -27.04 3.22
N ALA A 143 6.41 -26.38 2.37
CA ALA A 143 6.92 -25.56 1.28
C ALA A 143 7.79 -24.40 1.79
N GLU A 144 7.36 -23.71 2.84
CA GLU A 144 8.18 -22.68 3.51
C GLU A 144 9.53 -23.24 3.96
N LYS A 145 9.52 -24.38 4.67
CA LYS A 145 10.73 -25.02 5.19
C LYS A 145 11.71 -25.40 4.07
N ALA A 146 11.21 -26.00 2.99
CA ALA A 146 12.04 -26.36 1.84
C ALA A 146 12.71 -25.13 1.21
N MET A 147 12.03 -23.98 1.17
CA MET A 147 12.60 -22.74 0.65
C MET A 147 13.73 -22.21 1.54
N ILE A 148 13.57 -22.24 2.87
CA ILE A 148 14.62 -21.85 3.82
C ILE A 148 15.86 -22.72 3.63
N GLU A 149 15.69 -24.04 3.58
CA GLU A 149 16.80 -24.99 3.41
C GLU A 149 17.53 -24.79 2.06
N SER A 150 16.79 -24.48 0.99
CA SER A 150 17.39 -24.21 -0.32
C SER A 150 18.28 -22.97 -0.35
N GLN A 151 17.96 -21.94 0.46
CA GLN A 151 18.77 -20.74 0.55
C GLN A 151 20.03 -20.94 1.42
N GLU A 152 19.95 -21.78 2.45
CA GLU A 152 21.11 -22.12 3.29
C GLU A 152 22.13 -23.00 2.55
N GLN A 153 21.70 -23.72 1.50
CA GLN A 153 22.57 -24.58 0.68
C GLN A 153 23.25 -23.87 -0.48
N ILE A 154 22.97 -22.58 -0.74
CA ILE A 154 23.71 -21.82 -1.74
C ILE A 154 25.13 -21.60 -1.19
N PRO A 155 26.18 -22.16 -1.82
CA PRO A 155 27.54 -21.97 -1.35
C PRO A 155 27.85 -20.49 -1.33
N LYS A 156 28.37 -19.98 -0.22
CA LYS A 156 29.09 -18.69 -0.22
C LYS A 156 30.19 -18.85 -1.27
N GLU A 157 30.10 -18.11 -2.38
CA GLU A 157 31.19 -18.03 -3.35
C GLU A 157 32.48 -17.76 -2.55
N GLU A 158 33.38 -18.73 -2.60
CA GLU A 158 34.74 -18.57 -2.12
C GLU A 158 35.33 -17.38 -2.88
N THR A 159 35.54 -16.27 -2.19
CA THR A 159 36.46 -15.24 -2.66
C THR A 159 37.79 -15.94 -2.97
N PRO A 160 38.29 -15.90 -4.21
CA PRO A 160 39.58 -16.49 -4.50
C PRO A 160 40.65 -15.65 -3.80
N ASN A 161 41.17 -16.19 -2.71
CA ASN A 161 42.43 -15.74 -2.13
C ASN A 161 43.55 -16.21 -3.04
N GLY A 162 44.31 -15.24 -3.57
CA GLY A 162 45.71 -15.42 -3.94
C GLY A 162 45.99 -15.76 -5.40
N CYS A 163 46.44 -14.75 -6.13
CA CYS A 163 47.80 -14.72 -6.70
C CYS A 163 48.24 -13.27 -6.90
#